data_AF-A0A7S3RB98-F1
#
_entry.id   AF-A0A7S3RB98-F1
#
_cell.length_a   1.000
_cell.length_b   1.000
_cell.length_c   1.000
_cell.angle_alpha   90.00
_cell.angle_beta   90.00
_cell.angle_gamma   90.00
#
_symmetry.space_group_name_H-M   'P 1'
#
loop_
_entity.id
_entity.type
_entity.pdbx_description
1 polymer ?
#
loop_
_entity_poly.entity_id
_entity_poly.type
_entity_poly.pdbx_seq_one_letter_code
_entity_poly.pdbx_strand_id
1 'polypeptide(L)'
;NDVTNSPLCTELRLFKSWEEASALKPLSRLELEGSAADDFMGAIGSDWEKLGKELTPLLPPVSFNGTGPSASSSPAVLARDAGAQLEQQRRLREHSDTLPTRRERDASNTAAEFDRLYNATLASLNNRSVVTPWAESLEALQARLERRQWGLASSRRKRAAEFDRLYNDTLAAIHNRSKETPWAKQLSEAQAQMQAELDALPSAQRKQAEDQYEILYQATMAVIHNRSEVTPWGKSLQEDQMRLQAAMDALPHKRRAHAQHAAHNASKPAAKDSDDLLGRIRQLGREMCQEPQRRHRLSCLQFLASPRESRAEAKAAWREELRREEKQKEADLEKRLAELSAGRREWEMALLTK
;
A
#
# COMPACT_ATOMS: atom_id res chain seq x y z
N ASN A 1 -55.68 -24.01 23.64
CA ASN A 1 -54.56 -24.61 24.40
C ASN A 1 -53.47 -25.08 23.45
N ASP A 2 -52.91 -24.15 22.68
CA ASP A 2 -51.79 -24.41 21.78
C ASP A 2 -50.56 -23.67 22.30
N VAL A 3 -49.73 -24.39 23.05
CA VAL A 3 -48.48 -23.90 23.67
C VAL A 3 -47.36 -23.73 22.60
N THR A 4 -47.64 -24.04 21.34
CA THR A 4 -46.65 -24.07 20.24
C THR A 4 -46.35 -22.71 19.61
N ASN A 5 -47.12 -21.66 19.92
CA ASN A 5 -46.95 -20.29 19.40
C ASN A 5 -46.42 -19.29 20.45
N SER A 6 -45.70 -19.78 21.47
CA SER A 6 -44.98 -18.88 22.38
C SER A 6 -43.75 -18.29 21.68
N PRO A 7 -43.54 -16.96 21.71
CA PRO A 7 -42.40 -16.30 21.06
C PRO A 7 -41.04 -16.82 21.54
N LEU A 8 -40.97 -17.36 22.76
CA LEU A 8 -39.77 -18.00 23.31
C LEU A 8 -39.39 -19.30 22.58
N CYS A 9 -40.36 -20.03 22.02
CA CYS A 9 -40.08 -21.25 21.25
C CYS A 9 -39.49 -20.95 19.87
N THR A 10 -39.78 -19.78 19.30
CA THR A 10 -39.21 -19.33 18.02
C THR A 10 -37.73 -18.98 18.14
N GLU A 11 -37.33 -18.30 19.23
CA GLU A 11 -35.90 -17.99 19.44
C GLU A 11 -35.08 -19.25 19.74
N LEU A 12 -35.62 -20.21 20.50
CA LEU A 12 -34.97 -21.49 20.73
C LEU A 12 -34.79 -22.32 19.45
N ARG A 13 -35.73 -22.25 18.49
CA ARG A 13 -35.57 -22.90 17.18
C ARG A 13 -34.52 -22.21 16.32
N LEU A 14 -34.46 -20.88 16.32
CA LEU A 14 -33.45 -20.14 15.59
C LEU A 14 -32.05 -20.38 16.15
N PHE A 15 -31.93 -20.50 17.48
CA PHE A 15 -30.66 -20.80 18.13
C PHE A 15 -30.19 -22.23 17.82
N LYS A 16 -31.07 -23.24 17.89
CA LYS A 16 -30.73 -24.61 17.48
C LYS A 16 -30.37 -24.72 16.00
N SER A 17 -31.10 -24.03 15.12
CA SER A 17 -30.79 -24.00 13.69
C SER A 17 -29.45 -23.33 13.40
N TRP A 18 -29.09 -22.30 14.15
CA TRP A 18 -27.77 -21.67 14.07
C TRP A 18 -26.68 -22.58 14.61
N GLU A 19 -26.92 -23.30 15.70
CA GLU A 19 -25.98 -24.26 16.29
C GLU A 19 -25.72 -25.46 15.37
N GLU A 20 -26.75 -26.00 14.71
CA GLU A 20 -26.63 -27.04 13.68
C GLU A 20 -25.89 -26.54 12.43
N ALA A 21 -26.12 -25.29 12.02
CA ALA A 21 -25.36 -24.67 10.93
C ALA A 21 -23.90 -24.37 11.30
N SER A 22 -23.62 -24.16 12.58
CA SER A 22 -22.29 -23.87 13.13
C SER A 22 -21.51 -25.12 13.51
N ALA A 23 -22.19 -26.27 13.65
CA ALA A 23 -21.61 -27.58 13.92
C ALA A 23 -20.89 -28.19 12.69
N LEU A 24 -20.77 -27.46 11.58
CA LEU A 24 -19.74 -27.73 10.59
C LEU A 24 -18.38 -27.62 11.27
N LYS A 25 -17.80 -28.79 11.56
CA LYS A 25 -16.46 -29.00 12.15
C LYS A 25 -15.54 -27.84 11.77
N PRO A 26 -14.87 -27.17 12.72
CA PRO A 26 -13.80 -26.25 12.37
C PRO A 26 -12.79 -27.07 11.57
N LEU A 27 -12.76 -26.84 10.26
CA LEU A 27 -11.67 -27.29 9.42
C LEU A 27 -10.46 -26.53 9.93
N SER A 28 -9.75 -27.19 10.84
CA SER A 28 -8.46 -26.80 11.38
C SER A 28 -7.62 -26.35 10.19
N ARG A 29 -7.34 -25.06 10.15
CA ARG A 29 -6.58 -24.34 9.13
C ARG A 29 -5.09 -24.69 9.15
N LEU A 30 -4.71 -25.89 9.62
CA LEU A 30 -3.34 -26.27 9.92
C LEU A 30 -2.87 -27.61 9.33
N GLU A 31 -3.70 -28.37 8.59
CA GLU A 31 -3.25 -29.68 8.05
C GLU A 31 -3.03 -29.74 6.53
N LEU A 32 -3.24 -28.65 5.78
CA LEU A 32 -3.15 -28.69 4.30
C LEU A 32 -1.93 -28.00 3.67
N GLU A 33 -1.03 -27.41 4.47
CA GLU A 33 0.18 -26.76 3.95
C GLU A 33 1.50 -27.50 4.25
N GLY A 34 1.48 -28.62 4.99
CA GLY A 34 2.71 -29.34 5.37
C GLY A 34 3.14 -30.50 4.48
N SER A 35 2.22 -31.31 3.93
CA SER A 35 2.60 -32.63 3.39
C SER A 35 3.00 -32.67 1.92
N ALA A 36 2.56 -31.71 1.10
CA ALA A 36 2.77 -31.79 -0.36
C ALA A 36 4.06 -31.12 -0.85
N ALA A 37 4.66 -30.23 -0.05
CA ALA A 37 5.90 -29.54 -0.41
C ALA A 37 7.13 -30.42 -0.14
N ASP A 38 7.11 -31.19 0.94
CA ASP A 38 8.23 -32.07 1.32
C ASP A 38 8.34 -33.30 0.41
N ASP A 39 7.21 -33.89 0.00
CA ASP A 39 7.20 -35.01 -0.97
C ASP A 39 7.65 -34.58 -2.38
N PHE A 40 7.40 -33.32 -2.76
CA PHE A 40 7.78 -32.81 -4.08
C PHE A 40 9.27 -32.45 -4.18
N MET A 41 9.84 -31.89 -3.11
CA MET A 41 11.28 -31.57 -3.07
C MET A 41 12.15 -32.84 -2.98
N GLY A 42 11.67 -33.91 -2.33
CA GLY A 42 12.37 -35.21 -2.28
C GLY A 42 12.42 -35.92 -3.65
N ALA A 43 11.37 -35.80 -4.45
CA ALA A 43 11.32 -36.41 -5.78
C ALA A 43 12.26 -35.73 -6.80
N ILE A 44 12.36 -34.39 -6.76
CA ILE A 44 13.24 -33.64 -7.67
C ILE A 44 14.72 -33.87 -7.34
N GLY A 45 15.09 -33.98 -6.06
CA GLY A 45 16.49 -34.23 -5.67
C GLY A 45 17.03 -35.57 -6.15
N SER A 46 16.18 -36.60 -6.21
CA SER A 46 16.58 -37.97 -6.53
C SER A 46 16.85 -38.20 -8.03
N ASP A 47 16.18 -37.47 -8.91
CA ASP A 47 16.34 -37.61 -10.37
C ASP A 47 17.56 -36.84 -10.91
N TRP A 48 17.97 -35.74 -10.24
CA TRP A 48 19.16 -34.98 -10.63
C TRP A 48 20.47 -35.73 -10.39
N GLU A 49 20.58 -36.52 -9.32
CA GLU A 49 21.76 -37.38 -9.08
C GLU A 49 21.88 -38.55 -10.06
N LYS A 50 20.75 -38.99 -10.65
CA LYS A 50 20.74 -40.04 -11.67
C LYS A 50 21.20 -39.52 -13.03
N LEU A 51 20.78 -38.32 -13.41
CA LEU A 51 21.17 -37.69 -14.67
C LEU A 51 22.64 -37.23 -14.69
N GLY A 52 23.21 -36.86 -13.55
CA GLY A 52 24.64 -36.49 -13.45
C GLY A 52 25.61 -37.65 -13.71
N LYS A 53 25.17 -38.91 -13.55
CA LYS A 53 26.02 -40.10 -13.72
C LYS A 53 26.01 -40.68 -15.14
N GLU A 54 25.08 -40.28 -16.00
CA GLU A 54 24.99 -40.78 -17.38
C GLU A 54 25.65 -39.89 -18.44
N LEU A 55 26.08 -38.67 -18.09
CA LEU A 55 26.57 -37.68 -19.07
C LEU A 55 28.11 -37.59 -19.22
N THR A 56 28.87 -38.61 -18.84
CA THR A 56 30.32 -38.69 -19.12
C THR A 56 30.71 -40.16 -19.39
N PRO A 57 31.51 -40.57 -20.40
CA PRO A 57 32.33 -39.83 -21.37
C PRO A 57 32.16 -40.26 -22.86
N LEU A 58 32.18 -39.34 -23.84
CA LEU A 58 32.39 -39.69 -25.26
C LEU A 58 33.18 -38.60 -26.01
N LEU A 59 34.50 -38.59 -25.84
CA LEU A 59 35.41 -38.03 -26.84
C LEU A 59 36.61 -38.97 -27.01
N PRO A 60 36.82 -39.55 -28.21
CA PRO A 60 38.01 -40.36 -28.47
C PRO A 60 39.24 -39.47 -28.75
N PRO A 61 40.45 -39.96 -28.45
CA PRO A 61 41.69 -39.25 -28.78
C PRO A 61 42.01 -39.36 -30.27
N VAL A 62 42.15 -38.21 -30.95
CA VAL A 62 42.60 -38.11 -32.34
C VAL A 62 44.10 -38.43 -32.38
N SER A 63 44.48 -39.48 -33.11
CA SER A 63 45.89 -39.82 -33.40
C SER A 63 46.20 -39.44 -34.85
N PHE A 64 47.15 -38.52 -35.05
CA PHE A 64 47.59 -38.06 -36.37
C PHE A 64 48.86 -38.80 -36.79
N ASN A 65 48.74 -39.78 -37.69
CA ASN A 65 49.89 -40.45 -38.32
C ASN A 65 50.03 -39.94 -39.76
N GLY A 66 51.05 -39.13 -40.00
CA GLY A 66 51.49 -38.74 -41.34
C GLY A 66 52.71 -39.56 -41.75
N THR A 67 52.59 -40.34 -42.82
CA THR A 67 53.71 -40.93 -43.55
C THR A 67 53.39 -40.86 -45.04
N GLY A 68 54.15 -40.05 -45.78
CA GLY A 68 54.17 -40.09 -47.24
C GLY A 68 54.96 -41.29 -47.78
N PRO A 69 55.06 -41.41 -49.11
CA PRO A 69 56.39 -41.64 -49.66
C PRO A 69 56.72 -40.83 -50.92
N SER A 70 58.03 -40.71 -51.08
CA SER A 70 58.82 -40.12 -52.15
C SER A 70 59.34 -41.21 -53.09
N ALA A 71 59.43 -40.95 -54.41
CA ALA A 71 60.37 -41.53 -55.40
C ALA A 71 59.90 -41.08 -56.81
N SER A 72 60.61 -40.34 -57.66
CA SER A 72 61.98 -40.36 -58.22
C SER A 72 62.07 -41.04 -59.59
N SER A 73 62.89 -40.43 -60.47
CA SER A 73 63.46 -40.89 -61.76
C SER A 73 62.53 -40.88 -62.99
N SER A 74 62.96 -40.61 -64.22
CA SER A 74 64.03 -39.84 -64.89
C SER A 74 63.77 -39.99 -66.41
N PRO A 75 64.40 -39.19 -67.29
CA PRO A 75 63.89 -38.92 -68.63
C PRO A 75 64.69 -39.60 -69.76
N ALA A 76 64.21 -39.32 -70.99
CA ALA A 76 64.83 -39.45 -72.31
C ALA A 76 64.51 -40.73 -73.09
N VAL A 77 64.04 -40.54 -74.34
CA VAL A 77 64.71 -40.99 -75.58
C VAL A 77 63.78 -40.79 -76.80
N LEU A 78 64.32 -40.03 -77.75
CA LEU A 78 64.14 -40.03 -79.22
C LEU A 78 62.88 -39.46 -79.90
N ALA A 79 63.21 -38.53 -80.81
CA ALA A 79 62.38 -37.90 -81.81
C ALA A 79 62.18 -38.78 -83.05
N ARG A 80 60.95 -38.80 -83.59
CA ARG A 80 60.59 -38.61 -85.01
C ARG A 80 59.13 -39.01 -85.23
N ASP A 81 58.25 -38.02 -85.31
CA ASP A 81 57.09 -37.93 -86.23
C ASP A 81 56.18 -36.76 -85.82
N ALA A 82 56.64 -35.55 -86.12
CA ALA A 82 56.11 -34.30 -85.55
C ALA A 82 54.81 -33.77 -86.21
N GLY A 83 54.24 -34.45 -87.21
CA GLY A 83 53.07 -33.95 -87.96
C GLY A 83 51.73 -34.53 -87.51
N ALA A 84 51.56 -35.85 -87.59
CA ALA A 84 50.29 -36.52 -87.26
C ALA A 84 50.08 -36.69 -85.73
N GLN A 85 51.17 -36.76 -84.97
CA GLN A 85 51.14 -36.88 -83.51
C GLN A 85 50.70 -35.56 -82.84
N LEU A 86 50.92 -34.40 -83.49
CA LEU A 86 50.53 -33.10 -82.96
C LEU A 86 49.00 -32.91 -83.01
N GLU A 87 48.35 -33.35 -84.08
CA GLU A 87 46.88 -33.28 -84.24
C GLU A 87 46.18 -34.27 -83.29
N GLN A 88 46.74 -35.47 -83.11
CA GLN A 88 46.25 -36.44 -82.13
C GLN A 88 46.51 -35.96 -80.70
N GLN A 89 47.66 -35.32 -80.40
CA GLN A 89 47.89 -34.66 -79.12
C GLN A 89 46.97 -33.46 -78.91
N ARG A 90 46.60 -32.72 -79.96
CA ARG A 90 45.66 -31.59 -79.85
C ARG A 90 44.26 -32.08 -79.52
N ARG A 91 43.77 -33.12 -80.20
CA ARG A 91 42.49 -33.76 -79.84
C ARG A 91 42.52 -34.38 -78.45
N LEU A 92 43.62 -35.02 -78.07
CA LEU A 92 43.77 -35.57 -76.72
C LEU A 92 43.88 -34.47 -75.65
N ARG A 93 44.46 -33.31 -75.96
CA ARG A 93 44.47 -32.13 -75.07
C ARG A 93 43.09 -31.50 -74.95
N GLU A 94 42.39 -31.28 -76.07
CA GLU A 94 41.02 -30.76 -76.08
C GLU A 94 40.04 -31.72 -75.38
N HIS A 95 40.26 -33.03 -75.46
CA HIS A 95 39.48 -34.03 -74.71
C HIS A 95 39.93 -34.15 -73.24
N SER A 96 41.21 -33.91 -72.94
CA SER A 96 41.72 -33.85 -71.57
C SER A 96 41.21 -32.60 -70.83
N ASP A 97 41.01 -31.49 -71.54
CA ASP A 97 40.53 -30.23 -70.96
C ASP A 97 39.01 -30.23 -70.71
N THR A 98 38.28 -31.15 -71.34
CA THR A 98 36.82 -31.34 -71.13
C THR A 98 36.49 -32.41 -70.10
N LEU A 99 37.46 -33.24 -69.71
CA LEU A 99 37.26 -34.20 -68.63
C LEU A 99 37.51 -33.50 -67.30
N PRO A 100 36.50 -33.44 -66.40
CA PRO A 100 36.70 -32.87 -65.09
C PRO A 100 37.88 -33.59 -64.45
N THR A 101 38.87 -32.79 -64.10
CA THR A 101 40.10 -33.26 -63.50
C THR A 101 39.71 -34.10 -62.29
N ARG A 102 40.52 -35.12 -61.97
CA ARG A 102 40.23 -35.98 -60.81
C ARG A 102 39.94 -35.16 -59.55
N ARG A 103 40.63 -34.02 -59.39
CA ARG A 103 40.40 -33.04 -58.33
C ARG A 103 39.02 -32.39 -58.36
N GLU A 104 38.48 -32.04 -59.53
CA GLU A 104 37.13 -31.46 -59.66
C GLU A 104 36.05 -32.49 -59.38
N ARG A 105 36.24 -33.75 -59.79
CA ARG A 105 35.33 -34.85 -59.42
C ARG A 105 35.36 -35.13 -57.93
N ASP A 106 36.55 -35.17 -57.33
CA ASP A 106 36.70 -35.36 -55.89
C ASP A 106 36.06 -34.18 -55.13
N ALA A 107 36.26 -32.94 -55.57
CA ALA A 107 35.63 -31.76 -54.98
C ALA A 107 34.09 -31.79 -55.10
N SER A 108 33.56 -32.14 -56.27
CA SER A 108 32.11 -32.28 -56.48
C SER A 108 31.51 -33.39 -55.61
N ASN A 109 32.20 -34.52 -55.48
CA ASN A 109 31.77 -35.61 -54.60
C ASN A 109 31.79 -35.18 -53.12
N THR A 110 32.82 -34.46 -52.67
CA THR A 110 32.87 -33.95 -51.29
C THR A 110 31.78 -32.91 -51.01
N ALA A 111 31.44 -32.06 -51.99
CA ALA A 111 30.35 -31.10 -51.86
C ALA A 111 28.99 -31.81 -51.78
N ALA A 112 28.74 -32.79 -52.64
CA ALA A 112 27.52 -33.59 -52.61
C ALA A 112 27.39 -34.41 -51.31
N GLU A 113 28.51 -34.94 -50.79
CA GLU A 113 28.54 -35.65 -49.51
C GLU A 113 28.25 -34.71 -48.33
N PHE A 114 28.82 -33.51 -48.35
CA PHE A 114 28.53 -32.48 -47.35
C PHE A 114 27.05 -32.09 -47.37
N ASP A 115 26.50 -31.81 -48.55
CA ASP A 115 25.08 -31.46 -48.70
C ASP A 115 24.18 -32.61 -48.22
N ARG A 116 24.55 -33.85 -48.50
CA ARG A 116 23.83 -35.03 -48.02
C ARG A 116 23.86 -35.12 -46.49
N LEU A 117 25.03 -34.96 -45.87
CA LEU A 117 25.17 -35.00 -44.41
C LEU A 117 24.46 -33.82 -43.73
N TYR A 118 24.56 -32.63 -44.31
CA TYR A 118 23.89 -31.43 -43.82
C TYR A 118 22.37 -31.60 -43.86
N ASN A 119 21.82 -32.04 -45.00
CA ASN A 119 20.39 -32.28 -45.16
C ASN A 119 19.89 -33.42 -44.26
N ALA A 120 20.67 -34.50 -44.10
CA ALA A 120 20.33 -35.58 -43.18
C ALA A 120 20.32 -35.11 -41.71
N THR A 121 21.24 -34.23 -41.33
CA THR A 121 21.32 -33.67 -39.98
C THR A 121 20.15 -32.72 -39.72
N LEU A 122 19.80 -31.86 -40.69
CA LEU A 122 18.61 -31.01 -40.62
C LEU A 122 17.31 -31.82 -40.55
N ALA A 123 17.19 -32.89 -41.34
CA ALA A 123 16.04 -33.78 -41.27
C ALA A 123 15.96 -34.49 -39.90
N SER A 124 17.10 -34.90 -39.32
CA SER A 124 17.16 -35.48 -37.98
C SER A 124 16.78 -34.48 -36.89
N LEU A 125 17.22 -33.22 -37.00
CA LEU A 125 16.85 -32.14 -36.07
C LEU A 125 15.36 -31.79 -36.17
N ASN A 126 14.81 -31.74 -37.38
CA ASN A 126 13.38 -31.46 -37.59
C ASN A 126 12.47 -32.64 -37.21
N ASN A 127 12.97 -33.89 -37.30
CA ASN A 127 12.23 -35.08 -36.87
C ASN A 127 12.36 -35.36 -35.37
N ARG A 128 13.27 -34.69 -34.65
CA ARG A 128 13.21 -34.67 -33.18
C ARG A 128 12.03 -33.79 -32.78
N SER A 129 11.01 -34.38 -32.17
CA SER A 129 9.95 -33.60 -31.55
C SER A 129 10.60 -32.59 -30.61
N VAL A 130 10.44 -31.31 -30.92
CA VAL A 130 11.06 -30.18 -30.20
C VAL A 130 10.66 -30.20 -28.71
N VAL A 131 9.55 -30.86 -28.40
CA VAL A 131 9.11 -31.11 -27.05
C VAL A 131 9.74 -32.43 -26.59
N THR A 132 10.78 -32.32 -25.77
CA THR A 132 11.25 -33.46 -24.98
C THR A 132 10.12 -33.90 -24.05
N PRO A 133 10.06 -35.18 -23.62
CA PRO A 133 9.09 -35.61 -22.61
C PRO A 133 9.11 -34.76 -21.33
N TRP A 134 10.29 -34.21 -21.01
CA TRP A 134 10.43 -33.22 -19.94
C TRP A 134 9.67 -31.92 -20.24
N ALA A 135 9.78 -31.37 -21.46
CA ALA A 135 9.03 -30.18 -21.85
C ALA A 135 7.50 -30.42 -21.87
N GLU A 136 7.04 -31.60 -22.30
CA GLU A 136 5.62 -31.99 -22.19
C GLU A 136 5.17 -32.03 -20.72
N SER A 137 5.99 -32.58 -19.83
CA SER A 137 5.72 -32.61 -18.40
C SER A 137 5.66 -31.21 -17.78
N LEU A 138 6.50 -30.29 -18.26
CA LEU A 138 6.56 -28.92 -17.80
C LEU A 138 5.34 -28.12 -18.25
N GLU A 139 4.91 -28.27 -19.50
CA GLU A 139 3.67 -27.68 -20.01
C GLU A 139 2.44 -28.22 -19.26
N ALA A 140 2.39 -29.53 -18.99
CA ALA A 140 1.32 -30.14 -18.21
C ALA A 140 1.27 -29.59 -16.78
N LEU A 141 2.43 -29.39 -16.15
CA LEU A 141 2.54 -28.81 -14.81
C LEU A 141 2.10 -27.34 -14.81
N GLN A 142 2.53 -26.56 -15.80
CA GLN A 142 2.09 -25.17 -15.99
C GLN A 142 0.57 -25.10 -16.14
N ALA A 143 -0.03 -25.90 -17.03
CA ALA A 143 -1.47 -25.95 -17.23
C ALA A 143 -2.23 -26.39 -15.96
N ARG A 144 -1.62 -27.23 -15.10
CA ARG A 144 -2.20 -27.62 -13.81
C ARG A 144 -2.17 -26.46 -12.81
N LEU A 145 -1.07 -25.70 -12.75
CA LEU A 145 -0.93 -24.54 -11.90
C LEU A 145 -1.90 -23.42 -12.31
N GLU A 146 -2.00 -23.14 -13.60
CA GLU A 146 -2.94 -22.15 -14.13
C GLU A 146 -4.39 -22.53 -13.78
N ARG A 147 -4.79 -23.79 -13.98
CA ARG A 147 -6.13 -24.27 -13.56
C ARG A 147 -6.38 -24.10 -12.06
N ARG A 148 -5.38 -24.39 -11.21
CA ARG A 148 -5.48 -24.16 -9.76
C ARG A 148 -5.62 -22.67 -9.43
N GLN A 149 -4.86 -21.81 -10.08
CA GLN A 149 -4.91 -20.37 -9.87
C GLN A 149 -6.28 -19.79 -10.28
N TRP A 150 -6.80 -20.19 -11.44
CA TRP A 150 -8.15 -19.84 -11.89
C TRP A 150 -9.22 -20.35 -10.93
N GLY A 151 -9.08 -21.59 -10.44
CA GLY A 151 -9.97 -22.16 -9.41
C GLY A 151 -9.99 -21.31 -8.13
N LEU A 152 -8.83 -20.94 -7.59
CA LEU A 152 -8.72 -20.10 -6.40
C LEU A 152 -9.33 -18.71 -6.60
N ALA A 153 -9.10 -18.08 -7.75
CA ALA A 153 -9.69 -16.79 -8.09
C ALA A 153 -11.23 -16.88 -8.14
N SER A 154 -11.78 -17.94 -8.75
CA SER A 154 -13.21 -18.18 -8.79
C SER A 154 -13.82 -18.38 -7.39
N SER A 155 -13.17 -19.15 -6.52
CA SER A 155 -13.62 -19.37 -5.14
C SER A 155 -13.54 -18.11 -4.28
N ARG A 156 -12.53 -17.25 -4.50
CA ARG A 156 -12.46 -15.93 -3.84
C ARG A 156 -13.62 -15.04 -4.27
N ARG A 157 -13.95 -14.99 -5.57
CA ARG A 157 -15.10 -14.22 -6.08
C ARG A 157 -16.43 -14.71 -5.51
N LYS A 158 -16.63 -16.03 -5.43
CA LYS A 158 -17.85 -16.62 -4.83
C LYS A 158 -18.00 -16.23 -3.36
N ARG A 159 -16.94 -16.35 -2.55
CA ARG A 159 -16.97 -15.94 -1.14
C ARG A 159 -17.20 -14.45 -0.96
N ALA A 160 -16.60 -13.61 -1.80
CA ALA A 160 -16.84 -12.17 -1.78
C ALA A 160 -18.32 -11.85 -2.08
N ALA A 161 -18.89 -12.47 -3.11
CA ALA A 161 -20.30 -12.27 -3.46
C ALA A 161 -21.28 -12.78 -2.36
N GLU A 162 -20.95 -13.90 -1.70
CA GLU A 162 -21.74 -14.38 -0.55
C GLU A 162 -21.65 -13.42 0.65
N PHE A 163 -20.46 -12.89 0.93
CA PHE A 163 -20.27 -11.88 1.97
C PHE A 163 -21.07 -10.61 1.68
N ASP A 164 -20.97 -10.09 0.45
CA ASP A 164 -21.71 -8.90 0.03
C ASP A 164 -23.23 -9.12 0.13
N ARG A 165 -23.71 -10.31 -0.23
CA ARG A 165 -25.11 -10.68 -0.06
C ARG A 165 -25.52 -10.67 1.42
N LEU A 166 -24.79 -11.36 2.29
CA LEU A 166 -25.09 -11.41 3.73
C LEU A 166 -25.03 -10.03 4.38
N TYR A 167 -24.07 -9.21 3.97
CA TYR A 167 -23.93 -7.84 4.44
C TYR A 167 -25.15 -6.99 4.04
N ASN A 168 -25.56 -7.05 2.77
CA ASN A 168 -26.73 -6.33 2.28
C ASN A 168 -28.03 -6.83 2.92
N ASP A 169 -28.18 -8.15 3.11
CA ASP A 169 -29.32 -8.75 3.80
C ASP A 169 -29.38 -8.27 5.27
N THR A 170 -28.22 -8.16 5.94
CA THR A 170 -28.13 -7.65 7.31
C THR A 170 -28.46 -6.17 7.39
N LEU A 171 -27.96 -5.35 6.47
CA LEU A 171 -28.32 -3.93 6.38
C LEU A 171 -29.81 -3.76 6.12
N ALA A 172 -30.37 -4.53 5.19
CA ALA A 172 -31.80 -4.53 4.91
C ALA A 172 -32.59 -4.93 6.17
N ALA A 173 -32.17 -5.97 6.90
CA ALA A 173 -32.81 -6.39 8.14
C ALA A 173 -32.76 -5.30 9.23
N ILE A 174 -31.62 -4.61 9.39
CA ILE A 174 -31.46 -3.49 10.32
C ILE A 174 -32.37 -2.33 9.95
N HIS A 175 -32.39 -1.95 8.67
CA HIS A 175 -33.24 -0.85 8.18
C HIS A 175 -34.72 -1.20 8.24
N ASN A 176 -35.11 -2.45 7.97
CA ASN A 176 -36.51 -2.88 8.08
C ASN A 176 -36.95 -3.11 9.55
N ARG A 177 -35.99 -3.23 10.48
CA ARG A 177 -36.23 -3.19 11.93
C ARG A 177 -36.56 -1.79 12.44
N SER A 178 -36.61 -0.77 11.58
CA SER A 178 -36.99 0.61 11.91
C SER A 178 -38.47 0.79 12.28
N LYS A 179 -39.24 -0.27 12.44
CA LYS A 179 -40.42 -0.19 13.29
C LYS A 179 -39.90 -0.12 14.71
N GLU A 180 -39.67 1.11 15.18
CA GLU A 180 -39.39 1.44 16.58
C GLU A 180 -40.11 0.42 17.46
N THR A 181 -39.33 -0.39 18.19
CA THR A 181 -39.93 -1.31 19.13
C THR A 181 -40.79 -0.50 20.10
N PRO A 182 -41.90 -1.04 20.64
CA PRO A 182 -42.71 -0.31 21.60
C PRO A 182 -41.89 0.31 22.75
N TRP A 183 -40.81 -0.36 23.15
CA TRP A 183 -39.83 0.15 24.10
C TRP A 183 -39.02 1.35 23.57
N ALA A 184 -38.51 1.30 22.34
CA ALA A 184 -37.80 2.43 21.73
C ALA A 184 -38.70 3.67 21.61
N LYS A 185 -39.99 3.46 21.34
CA LYS A 185 -41.00 4.52 21.32
C LYS A 185 -41.23 5.13 22.70
N GLN A 186 -41.39 4.29 23.73
CA GLN A 186 -41.51 4.76 25.11
C GLN A 186 -40.26 5.51 25.58
N LEU A 187 -39.07 5.05 25.17
CA LEU A 187 -37.81 5.70 25.50
C LEU A 187 -37.69 7.06 24.82
N SER A 188 -38.05 7.18 23.53
CA SER A 188 -38.00 8.46 22.82
C SER A 188 -39.03 9.45 23.36
N GLU A 189 -40.24 8.98 23.72
CA GLU A 189 -41.25 9.78 24.41
C GLU A 189 -40.77 10.27 25.78
N ALA A 190 -40.18 9.40 26.60
CA ALA A 190 -39.62 9.76 27.90
C ALA A 190 -38.45 10.76 27.77
N GLN A 191 -37.59 10.59 26.76
CA GLN A 191 -36.50 11.52 26.48
C GLN A 191 -37.02 12.89 26.02
N ALA A 192 -38.05 12.92 25.16
CA ALA A 192 -38.69 14.15 24.73
C ALA A 192 -39.37 14.87 25.91
N GLN A 193 -39.98 14.13 26.83
CA GLN A 193 -40.58 14.69 28.03
C GLN A 193 -39.54 15.31 28.96
N MET A 194 -38.43 14.60 29.25
CA MET A 194 -37.35 15.15 30.06
C MET A 194 -36.72 16.39 29.41
N GLN A 195 -36.54 16.39 28.09
CA GLN A 195 -36.02 17.55 27.36
C GLN A 195 -37.00 18.74 27.46
N ALA A 196 -38.29 18.51 27.30
CA ALA A 196 -39.32 19.53 27.46
C ALA A 196 -39.38 20.08 28.89
N GLU A 197 -39.21 19.23 29.91
CA GLU A 197 -39.12 19.67 31.31
C GLU A 197 -37.85 20.49 31.58
N LEU A 198 -36.71 20.10 31.01
CA LEU A 198 -35.45 20.86 31.11
C LEU A 198 -35.55 22.22 30.40
N ASP A 199 -36.18 22.27 29.22
CA ASP A 199 -36.41 23.52 28.49
C ASP A 199 -37.44 24.42 29.21
N ALA A 200 -38.38 23.81 29.94
CA ALA A 200 -39.37 24.50 30.78
C ALA A 200 -38.80 24.98 32.13
N LEU A 201 -37.77 24.32 32.65
CA LEU A 201 -37.02 24.76 33.83
C LEU A 201 -36.05 25.91 33.48
N PRO A 202 -35.53 26.65 34.47
CA PRO A 202 -35.85 28.04 34.81
C PRO A 202 -35.55 29.09 33.70
N SER A 203 -35.96 28.85 32.46
CA SER A 203 -36.02 29.89 31.42
C SER A 203 -37.09 30.94 31.76
N ALA A 204 -38.20 30.53 32.39
CA ALA A 204 -39.23 31.44 32.90
C ALA A 204 -38.75 32.31 34.08
N GLN A 205 -38.01 31.72 35.03
CA GLN A 205 -37.43 32.48 36.16
C GLN A 205 -36.28 33.39 35.72
N ARG A 206 -35.42 32.94 34.78
CA ARG A 206 -34.40 33.82 34.19
C ARG A 206 -35.01 34.97 33.43
N LYS A 207 -36.04 34.73 32.62
CA LYS A 207 -36.73 35.79 31.88
C LYS A 207 -37.38 36.79 32.82
N GLN A 208 -38.01 36.34 33.90
CA GLN A 208 -38.58 37.25 34.91
C GLN A 208 -37.50 38.07 35.63
N ALA A 209 -36.33 37.49 35.89
CA ALA A 209 -35.20 38.21 36.47
C ALA A 209 -34.57 39.21 35.49
N GLU A 210 -34.48 38.86 34.20
CA GLU A 210 -34.03 39.74 33.12
C GLU A 210 -35.00 40.91 32.92
N ASP A 211 -36.31 40.65 32.90
CA ASP A 211 -37.33 41.69 32.80
C ASP A 211 -37.29 42.65 34.01
N GLN A 212 -37.07 42.11 35.23
CA GLN A 212 -36.87 42.94 36.43
C GLN A 212 -35.60 43.79 36.34
N TYR A 213 -34.51 43.21 35.85
CA TYR A 213 -33.26 43.94 35.66
C TYR A 213 -33.42 45.05 34.62
N GLU A 214 -34.11 44.78 33.51
CA GLU A 214 -34.37 45.76 32.46
C GLU A 214 -35.22 46.93 32.97
N ILE A 215 -36.26 46.66 33.78
CA ILE A 215 -37.08 47.71 34.43
C ILE A 215 -36.20 48.58 35.34
N LEU A 216 -35.35 47.96 36.17
CA LEU A 216 -34.44 48.70 37.06
C LEU A 216 -33.41 49.51 36.28
N TYR A 217 -32.86 48.94 35.21
CA TYR A 217 -31.91 49.60 34.34
C TYR A 217 -32.52 50.82 33.66
N GLN A 218 -33.70 50.67 33.04
CA GLN A 218 -34.42 51.77 32.40
C GLN A 218 -34.79 52.86 33.40
N ALA A 219 -35.29 52.51 34.59
CA ALA A 219 -35.59 53.47 35.65
C ALA A 219 -34.33 54.24 36.09
N THR A 220 -33.20 53.55 36.24
CA THR A 220 -31.92 54.16 36.62
C THR A 220 -31.40 55.09 35.51
N MET A 221 -31.46 54.65 34.26
CA MET A 221 -31.07 55.47 33.11
C MET A 221 -31.97 56.69 32.96
N ALA A 222 -33.28 56.57 33.19
CA ALA A 222 -34.20 57.70 33.20
C ALA A 222 -33.84 58.73 34.28
N VAL A 223 -33.46 58.28 35.48
CA VAL A 223 -32.98 59.17 36.56
C VAL A 223 -31.66 59.86 36.19
N ILE A 224 -30.73 59.14 35.56
CA ILE A 224 -29.45 59.69 35.12
C ILE A 224 -29.66 60.72 33.99
N HIS A 225 -30.53 60.42 33.02
CA HIS A 225 -30.83 61.35 31.93
C HIS A 225 -31.65 62.57 32.37
N ASN A 226 -32.50 62.43 33.39
CA ASN A 226 -33.27 63.54 33.95
C ASN A 226 -32.43 64.41 34.92
N ARG A 227 -31.27 63.95 35.36
CA ARG A 227 -30.20 64.80 35.92
C ARG A 227 -29.49 65.53 34.78
N SER A 228 -30.23 66.42 34.09
CA SER A 228 -29.76 67.21 32.95
C SER A 228 -28.74 68.30 33.33
N GLU A 229 -28.46 68.49 34.62
CA GLU A 229 -27.32 69.27 35.07
C GLU A 229 -26.08 68.38 35.12
N VAL A 230 -25.55 68.07 33.93
CA VAL A 230 -24.18 67.56 33.80
C VAL A 230 -23.29 68.53 34.56
N THR A 231 -22.71 68.06 35.66
CA THR A 231 -21.78 68.85 36.47
C THR A 231 -20.71 69.48 35.56
N PRO A 232 -20.14 70.64 35.89
CA PRO A 232 -19.09 71.26 35.08
C PRO A 232 -17.95 70.29 34.72
N TRP A 233 -17.60 69.39 35.64
CA TRP A 233 -16.63 68.32 35.38
C TRP A 233 -17.13 67.29 34.34
N GLY A 234 -18.39 66.87 34.40
CA GLY A 234 -18.98 65.95 33.42
C GLY A 234 -19.00 66.51 32.00
N LYS A 235 -19.18 67.83 31.84
CA LYS A 235 -19.10 68.50 30.52
C LYS A 235 -17.67 68.45 29.97
N SER A 236 -16.68 68.74 30.82
CA SER A 236 -15.27 68.63 30.46
C SER A 236 -14.89 67.21 30.05
N LEU A 237 -15.37 66.20 30.78
CA LEU A 237 -15.09 64.79 30.46
C LEU A 237 -15.70 64.39 29.11
N GLN A 238 -16.93 64.85 28.82
CA GLN A 238 -17.59 64.59 27.54
C GLN A 238 -16.88 65.29 26.37
N GLU A 239 -16.38 66.51 26.56
CA GLU A 239 -15.54 67.21 25.59
C GLU A 239 -14.23 66.47 25.32
N ASP A 240 -13.55 65.98 26.37
CA ASP A 240 -12.33 65.19 26.23
C ASP A 240 -12.59 63.87 25.49
N GLN A 241 -13.71 63.20 25.78
CA GLN A 241 -14.10 61.96 25.12
C GLN A 241 -14.41 62.20 23.63
N MET A 242 -15.12 63.28 23.28
CA MET A 242 -15.34 63.67 21.89
C MET A 242 -14.03 64.03 21.18
N ARG A 243 -13.11 64.72 21.85
CA ARG A 243 -11.80 65.07 21.29
C ARG A 243 -10.95 63.83 21.01
N LEU A 244 -10.98 62.85 21.91
CA LEU A 244 -10.27 61.58 21.74
C LEU A 244 -10.87 60.78 20.57
N GLN A 245 -12.20 60.70 20.49
CA GLN A 245 -12.91 60.02 19.41
C GLN A 245 -12.58 60.68 18.05
N ALA A 246 -12.66 62.00 17.95
CA ALA A 246 -12.30 62.75 16.75
C ALA A 246 -10.82 62.57 16.36
N ALA A 247 -9.92 62.47 17.34
CA ALA A 247 -8.51 62.18 17.09
C ALA A 247 -8.33 60.77 16.50
N MET A 248 -9.03 59.75 17.03
CA MET A 248 -8.97 58.40 16.50
C MET A 248 -9.53 58.31 15.07
N ASP A 249 -10.66 58.96 14.80
CA ASP A 249 -11.28 58.98 13.46
C ASP A 249 -10.41 59.73 12.43
N ALA A 250 -9.54 60.63 12.88
CA ALA A 250 -8.58 61.34 12.02
C ALA A 250 -7.30 60.53 11.69
N LEU A 251 -6.99 59.46 12.43
CA LEU A 251 -5.77 58.65 12.20
C LEU A 251 -5.70 57.95 10.82
N PRO A 252 -6.79 57.37 10.28
CA PRO A 252 -6.76 56.73 8.96
C PRO A 252 -6.43 57.71 7.83
N HIS A 253 -6.88 58.95 7.94
CA HIS A 253 -6.64 60.00 6.94
C HIS A 253 -5.17 60.47 6.96
N LYS A 254 -4.57 60.61 8.15
CA LYS A 254 -3.13 60.93 8.28
C LYS A 254 -2.24 59.80 7.77
N ARG A 255 -2.62 58.53 8.01
CA ARG A 255 -1.89 57.37 7.47
C ARG A 255 -1.93 57.30 5.94
N ARG A 256 -3.06 57.63 5.30
CA ARG A 256 -3.15 57.68 3.83
C ARG A 256 -2.28 58.80 3.23
N ALA A 257 -2.24 59.98 3.86
CA ALA A 257 -1.37 61.08 3.40
C ALA A 257 0.13 60.73 3.50
N HIS A 258 0.56 60.10 4.60
CA HIS A 258 1.95 59.64 4.73
C HIS A 258 2.31 58.49 3.78
N ALA A 259 1.37 57.58 3.48
CA ALA A 259 1.59 56.51 2.51
C ALA A 259 1.78 57.04 1.07
N GLN A 260 1.07 58.11 0.69
CA GLN A 260 1.23 58.76 -0.61
C GLN A 260 2.58 59.48 -0.74
N HIS A 261 3.09 60.08 0.34
CA HIS A 261 4.45 60.64 0.35
C HIS A 261 5.55 59.56 0.37
N ALA A 262 5.31 58.41 1.00
CA ALA A 262 6.26 57.29 1.00
C ALA A 262 6.36 56.58 -0.37
N ALA A 263 5.28 56.56 -1.15
CA ALA A 263 5.25 55.96 -2.49
C ALA A 263 6.19 56.66 -3.50
N HIS A 264 6.46 57.95 -3.34
CA HIS A 264 7.38 58.70 -4.23
C HIS A 264 8.87 58.45 -3.96
N ASN A 265 9.23 57.87 -2.81
CA ASN A 265 10.64 57.56 -2.46
C ASN A 265 10.98 56.06 -2.56
N ALA A 266 10.06 55.23 -3.04
CA ALA A 266 10.19 53.76 -3.05
C ALA A 266 10.80 53.18 -4.36
N SER A 267 11.69 53.92 -5.04
CA SER A 267 12.44 53.41 -6.21
C SER A 267 13.77 52.73 -5.87
N LYS A 268 14.03 52.42 -4.59
CA LYS A 268 15.14 51.56 -4.18
C LYS A 268 14.64 50.13 -3.97
N PRO A 269 15.18 49.11 -4.67
CA PRO A 269 14.72 47.73 -4.53
C PRO A 269 14.98 47.25 -3.10
N ALA A 270 13.90 46.91 -2.40
CA ALA A 270 13.93 46.33 -1.07
C ALA A 270 14.64 44.98 -1.12
N ALA A 271 15.81 44.92 -0.50
CA ALA A 271 16.44 43.67 -0.14
C ALA A 271 15.50 42.87 0.79
N LYS A 272 15.60 41.54 0.70
CA LYS A 272 14.81 40.53 1.41
C LYS A 272 14.96 40.61 2.95
N ASP A 273 14.37 41.61 3.59
CA ASP A 273 14.42 41.78 5.06
C ASP A 273 13.24 41.13 5.81
N SER A 274 12.28 40.51 5.10
CA SER A 274 11.15 39.85 5.76
C SER A 274 11.53 38.58 6.52
N ASP A 275 12.64 37.93 6.15
CA ASP A 275 13.17 36.77 6.88
C ASP A 275 13.90 37.18 8.18
N ASP A 276 14.28 38.46 8.33
CA ASP A 276 15.03 38.94 9.51
C ASP A 276 14.11 39.24 10.71
N LEU A 277 12.90 39.76 10.49
CA LEU A 277 12.03 40.16 11.62
C LEU A 277 11.63 38.99 12.52
N LEU A 278 11.24 37.85 11.94
CA LEU A 278 10.93 36.64 12.72
C LEU A 278 12.18 36.03 13.36
N GLY A 279 13.36 36.24 12.76
CA GLY A 279 14.65 35.90 13.38
C GLY A 279 14.90 36.75 14.63
N ARG A 280 14.67 38.06 14.52
CA ARG A 280 14.90 39.07 15.56
C ARG A 280 13.93 38.93 16.74
N ILE A 281 12.65 38.65 16.47
CA ILE A 281 11.66 38.34 17.53
C ILE A 281 12.07 37.08 18.29
N ARG A 282 12.52 36.03 17.59
CA ARG A 282 13.00 34.79 18.23
C ARG A 282 14.28 35.01 19.04
N GLN A 283 15.17 35.87 18.57
CA GLN A 283 16.38 36.26 19.30
C GLN A 283 16.05 37.05 20.56
N LEU A 284 15.15 38.03 20.48
CA LEU A 284 14.68 38.79 21.62
C LEU A 284 13.98 37.90 22.66
N GLY A 285 13.16 36.94 22.20
CA GLY A 285 12.55 35.94 23.07
C GLY A 285 13.58 35.09 23.83
N ARG A 286 14.69 34.71 23.17
CA ARG A 286 15.81 34.01 23.83
C ARG A 286 16.50 34.87 24.88
N GLU A 287 16.79 36.12 24.57
CA GLU A 287 17.46 37.06 25.49
C GLU A 287 16.62 37.28 26.75
N MET A 288 15.31 37.53 26.61
CA MET A 288 14.42 37.65 27.77
C MET A 288 14.32 36.35 28.57
N CYS A 289 14.41 35.20 27.92
CA CYS A 289 14.32 33.90 28.59
C CYS A 289 15.64 33.44 29.21
N GLN A 290 16.76 34.11 28.95
CA GLN A 290 18.03 33.82 29.61
C GLN A 290 18.07 34.32 31.06
N GLU A 291 17.22 35.28 31.44
CA GLU A 291 17.08 35.77 32.82
C GLU A 291 16.72 34.61 33.79
N PRO A 292 17.44 34.44 34.92
CA PRO A 292 17.25 33.32 35.84
C PRO A 292 15.80 33.14 36.34
N GLN A 293 15.10 34.26 36.54
CA GLN A 293 13.70 34.26 37.01
C GLN A 293 12.69 33.85 35.94
N ARG A 294 13.06 33.87 34.66
CA ARG A 294 12.17 33.60 33.51
C ARG A 294 12.42 32.24 32.86
N ARG A 295 13.60 31.64 33.06
CA ARG A 295 14.01 30.34 32.49
C ARG A 295 13.00 29.21 32.70
N HIS A 296 12.32 29.17 33.84
CA HIS A 296 11.38 28.09 34.19
C HIS A 296 9.94 28.30 33.70
N ARG A 297 9.63 29.42 33.04
CA ARG A 297 8.28 29.63 32.49
C ARG A 297 8.08 28.78 31.24
N LEU A 298 6.93 28.12 31.12
CA LEU A 298 6.60 27.25 29.97
C LEU A 298 6.74 27.96 28.62
N SER A 299 6.46 29.26 28.56
CA SER A 299 6.66 30.08 27.36
C SER A 299 8.14 30.21 26.96
N CYS A 300 9.05 30.22 27.92
CA CYS A 300 10.49 30.34 27.70
C CYS A 300 11.16 29.02 27.28
N LEU A 301 10.57 27.87 27.65
CA LEU A 301 11.07 26.57 27.22
C LEU A 301 11.07 26.45 25.69
N GLN A 302 10.11 27.05 24.99
CA GLN A 302 10.05 27.03 23.52
C GLN A 302 11.17 27.85 22.84
N PHE A 303 11.66 28.91 23.48
CA PHE A 303 12.73 29.76 22.93
C PHE A 303 14.12 29.24 23.28
N LEU A 304 14.28 28.61 24.45
CA LEU A 304 15.56 28.07 24.93
C LEU A 304 15.89 26.69 24.36
N ALA A 305 14.88 25.92 23.94
CA ALA A 305 15.09 24.63 23.31
C ALA A 305 15.65 24.83 21.89
N SER A 306 16.88 24.37 21.63
CA SER A 306 17.48 24.37 20.29
C SER A 306 16.49 23.72 19.32
N PRO A 307 15.97 24.44 18.31
CA PRO A 307 14.73 24.06 17.62
C PRO A 307 14.83 22.78 16.78
N ARG A 308 16.02 22.19 16.66
CA ARG A 308 16.24 20.96 15.89
C ARG A 308 16.42 19.73 16.78
N GLU A 309 17.26 19.79 17.80
CA GLU A 309 17.58 18.63 18.64
C GLU A 309 16.46 18.35 19.64
N SER A 310 16.00 19.37 20.35
CA SER A 310 14.93 19.24 21.36
C SER A 310 13.59 18.77 20.79
N ARG A 311 13.26 19.17 19.55
CA ARG A 311 12.01 18.77 18.90
C ARG A 311 12.07 17.33 18.39
N ALA A 312 13.26 16.88 17.98
CA ALA A 312 13.47 15.49 17.57
C ALA A 312 13.41 14.56 18.79
N GLU A 313 14.06 14.93 19.89
CA GLU A 313 14.04 14.19 21.15
C GLU A 313 12.66 14.16 21.78
N ALA A 314 11.96 15.29 21.88
CA ALA A 314 10.59 15.34 22.40
C ALA A 314 9.62 14.50 21.53
N LYS A 315 9.80 14.51 20.21
CA LYS A 315 8.99 13.68 19.30
C LYS A 315 9.34 12.20 19.41
N ALA A 316 10.59 11.85 19.67
CA ALA A 316 11.00 10.47 19.93
C ALA A 316 10.44 9.97 21.27
N ALA A 317 10.54 10.77 22.32
CA ALA A 317 9.97 10.47 23.63
C ALA A 317 8.45 10.27 23.57
N TRP A 318 7.73 11.16 22.88
CA TRP A 318 6.28 11.02 22.69
C TRP A 318 5.91 9.76 21.91
N ARG A 319 6.70 9.36 20.91
CA ARG A 319 6.48 8.11 20.16
C ARG A 319 6.71 6.87 21.01
N GLU A 320 7.70 6.89 21.91
CA GLU A 320 7.91 5.78 22.86
C GLU A 320 6.77 5.67 23.86
N GLU A 321 6.26 6.80 24.36
CA GLU A 321 5.10 6.79 25.26
C GLU A 321 3.86 6.19 24.57
N LEU A 322 3.59 6.59 23.32
CA LEU A 322 2.48 6.04 22.55
C LEU A 322 2.61 4.52 22.36
N ARG A 323 3.82 4.01 22.10
CA ARG A 323 4.08 2.57 22.00
C ARG A 323 3.87 1.84 23.33
N ARG A 324 4.19 2.48 24.47
CA ARG A 324 3.90 1.91 25.79
C ARG A 324 2.40 1.82 26.03
N GLU A 325 1.64 2.86 25.70
CA GLU A 325 0.18 2.84 25.83
C GLU A 325 -0.46 1.78 24.93
N GLU A 326 0.00 1.62 23.69
CA GLU A 326 -0.51 0.59 22.77
C GLU A 326 -0.25 -0.81 23.34
N LYS A 327 0.98 -1.10 23.78
CA LYS A 327 1.31 -2.39 24.42
C LYS A 327 0.50 -2.64 25.68
N GLN A 328 0.24 -1.62 26.48
CA GLN A 328 -0.57 -1.74 27.68
C GLN A 328 -2.03 -2.08 27.34
N LYS A 329 -2.59 -1.43 26.32
CA LYS A 329 -3.95 -1.72 25.83
C LYS A 329 -4.05 -3.13 25.24
N GLU A 330 -3.05 -3.59 24.51
CA GLU A 330 -2.98 -4.96 24.01
C GLU A 330 -2.97 -5.98 25.15
N ALA A 331 -2.11 -5.78 26.16
CA ALA A 331 -2.04 -6.65 27.33
C ALA A 331 -3.35 -6.67 28.13
N ASP A 332 -4.00 -5.52 28.29
CA ASP A 332 -5.31 -5.42 28.96
C ASP A 332 -6.41 -6.14 28.17
N LEU A 333 -6.40 -6.06 26.84
CA LEU A 333 -7.34 -6.78 25.99
C LEU A 333 -7.12 -8.29 26.07
N GLU A 334 -5.88 -8.77 25.99
CA GLU A 334 -5.55 -10.19 26.15
C GLU A 334 -6.01 -10.72 27.51
N LYS A 335 -5.80 -9.94 28.58
CA LYS A 335 -6.28 -10.29 29.92
C LYS A 335 -7.80 -10.44 29.96
N ARG A 336 -8.55 -9.49 29.39
CA ARG A 336 -10.03 -9.55 29.33
C ARG A 336 -10.51 -10.75 28.52
N LEU A 337 -9.85 -11.07 27.42
CA LEU A 337 -10.18 -12.26 26.62
C LEU A 337 -9.94 -13.55 27.41
N ALA A 338 -8.84 -13.62 28.17
CA ALA A 338 -8.56 -14.74 29.06
C ALA A 338 -9.64 -14.89 30.13
N GLU A 339 -10.04 -13.80 30.80
CA GLU A 339 -11.13 -13.78 31.80
C GLU A 339 -12.46 -14.26 31.22
N LEU A 340 -12.85 -13.78 30.03
CA LEU A 340 -14.06 -14.22 29.34
C LEU A 340 -14.00 -15.71 28.97
N SER A 341 -12.85 -16.19 28.51
CA SER A 341 -12.67 -17.60 28.16
C SER A 341 -12.75 -18.52 29.38
N ALA A 342 -12.25 -18.06 30.54
CA ALA A 342 -12.35 -18.78 31.81
C ALA A 342 -13.81 -18.82 32.29
N GLY A 343 -14.50 -17.68 32.29
CA GLY A 343 -15.92 -17.61 32.66
C GLY A 343 -16.81 -18.47 31.77
N ARG A 344 -16.50 -18.59 30.47
CA ARG A 344 -17.20 -19.51 29.56
C ARG A 344 -17.01 -20.97 29.97
N ARG A 345 -15.78 -21.39 30.30
CA ARG A 345 -15.50 -22.77 30.75
C ARG A 345 -16.20 -23.09 32.07
N GLU A 346 -16.22 -22.16 33.01
CA GLU A 346 -16.95 -22.33 34.27
C GLU A 346 -18.46 -22.51 34.04
N TRP A 347 -19.03 -21.70 33.15
CA TRP A 347 -20.43 -21.83 32.75
C TRP A 347 -20.72 -23.18 32.07
N GLU A 348 -19.86 -23.63 31.15
CA GLU A 348 -19.97 -24.94 30.49
C GLU A 348 -19.91 -26.09 31.51
N MET A 349 -19.01 -26.02 32.48
CA MET A 349 -18.92 -27.03 33.55
C MET A 349 -20.16 -27.03 34.45
N ALA A 350 -20.69 -25.86 34.82
CA ALA A 350 -21.91 -25.76 35.63
C ALA A 350 -23.13 -26.32 34.90
N LEU A 351 -23.18 -26.17 33.57
CA LEU A 351 -24.24 -26.73 32.74
C LEU A 351 -24.18 -28.27 32.72
N LEU A 352 -22.98 -28.85 32.61
CA LEU A 352 -22.78 -30.30 32.59
C LEU A 352 -23.04 -30.98 33.94
N THR A 353 -22.97 -30.23 35.05
CA THR A 353 -23.25 -30.75 36.39
C THR A 353 -24.74 -30.78 36.77
N LYS A 354 -25.62 -30.23 35.94
CA LYS A 354 -27.08 -30.27 36.12
C LYS A 354 -27.70 -31.34 35.24
#